data_AF-A0A1G2THA2-F1
#
_entry.id   AF-A0A1G2THA2-F1
#
_cell.length_a   1.000
_cell.length_b   1.000
_cell.length_c   1.000
_cell.angle_alpha   90.00
_cell.angle_beta   90.00
_cell.angle_gamma   90.00
#
_symmetry.space_group_name_H-M   'P 1'
#
loop_
_entity.id
_entity.type
_entity.pdbx_description
1 polymer ?
#
loop_
_entity_poly.entity_id
_entity_poly.type
_entity_poly.pdbx_seq_one_letter_code
_entity_poly.pdbx_strand_id
1 'polypeptide(L)'
;MKNLRVISSIVLILSVIFLPSYIYLPALALAIIVLPFFWEGVLIAFLIDALYGPGVSSLASIFSTFGFYSAVLLAVVVPVRRRLRTYA
;
A
#
# COMPACT_ATOMS: atom_id res chain seq x y z
N MET A 1 16.12 14.76 0.10
CA MET A 1 14.82 14.08 -0.18
C MET A 1 14.94 12.58 -0.42
N LYS A 2 16.02 12.05 -1.01
CA LYS A 2 16.20 10.61 -1.27
C LYS A 2 16.27 9.76 0.01
N ASN A 3 17.01 10.22 1.01
CA ASN A 3 17.20 9.51 2.29
C ASN A 3 15.90 9.43 3.10
N LEU A 4 15.10 10.50 3.09
CA LEU A 4 13.81 10.54 3.78
C LEU A 4 12.83 9.53 3.18
N ARG A 5 12.90 9.31 1.85
CA ARG A 5 12.09 8.29 1.17
C ARG A 5 12.46 6.87 1.60
N VAL A 6 13.76 6.58 1.65
CA VAL A 6 14.25 5.25 2.06
C VAL A 6 13.86 4.95 3.50
N ILE A 7 14.02 5.92 4.41
CA ILE A 7 13.65 5.77 5.82
C ILE A 7 12.14 5.49 5.96
N SER A 8 11.29 6.27 5.28
CA SER A 8 9.84 6.04 5.33
C SER A 8 9.43 4.69 4.76
N SER A 9 10.08 4.20 3.70
CA SER A 9 9.79 2.88 3.14
C SER A 9 10.22 1.75 4.09
N ILE A 10 11.36 1.89 4.76
CA ILE A 10 11.81 0.94 5.78
C ILE A 10 10.85 0.89 6.97
N VAL A 11 10.41 2.05 7.46
CA VAL A 11 9.41 2.15 8.54
C VAL A 11 8.09 1.51 8.14
N LEU A 12 7.64 1.74 6.91
CA LEU A 12 6.45 1.10 6.35
C LEU A 12 6.58 -0.43 6.30
N ILE A 13 7.71 -0.96 5.83
CA ILE A 13 7.96 -2.41 5.78
C ILE A 13 8.00 -3.00 7.19
N LEU A 14 8.66 -2.34 8.14
CA LEU A 14 8.66 -2.76 9.55
C LEU A 14 7.25 -2.75 10.13
N SER A 15 6.43 -1.76 9.76
CA SER A 15 5.05 -1.67 10.24
C SER A 15 4.22 -2.89 9.84
N VAL A 16 4.45 -3.47 8.66
CA VAL A 16 3.76 -4.68 8.18
C VAL A 16 4.07 -5.90 9.02
N ILE A 17 5.35 -6.03 9.40
CA ILE A 17 5.87 -7.21 10.08
C ILE A 17 5.41 -7.20 11.54
N PHE A 18 5.38 -6.02 12.17
CA PHE A 18 5.10 -5.88 13.59
C PHE A 18 3.65 -5.48 13.91
N LEU A 19 2.92 -4.85 12.99
CA LEU A 19 1.52 -4.48 13.25
C LEU A 19 0.53 -5.56 12.78
N PRO A 20 -0.55 -5.78 13.54
CA PRO A 20 -1.66 -6.60 13.10
C PRO A 20 -2.29 -6.11 11.79
N SER A 21 -2.71 -7.05 10.95
CA SER A 21 -3.25 -6.81 9.60
C SER A 21 -4.42 -5.81 9.54
N TYR A 22 -5.23 -5.71 10.60
CA TYR A 22 -6.36 -4.77 10.67
C TYR A 22 -5.95 -3.31 10.85
N ILE A 23 -4.78 -3.02 11.44
CA ILE A 23 -4.25 -1.65 11.56
C ILE A 23 -3.62 -1.19 10.24
N TYR A 24 -3.40 -2.13 9.33
CA TYR A 24 -2.61 -1.90 8.14
C TYR A 24 -3.32 -1.07 7.07
N LEU A 25 -4.60 -1.34 6.81
CA LEU A 25 -5.42 -0.56 5.85
C LEU A 25 -5.39 0.94 6.14
N PRO A 26 -5.71 1.40 7.36
CA PRO A 26 -5.66 2.83 7.67
C PRO A 26 -4.24 3.40 7.62
N ALA A 27 -3.22 2.64 8.06
CA ALA A 27 -1.83 3.08 7.97
C ALA A 27 -1.36 3.26 6.51
N LEU A 28 -1.72 2.32 5.63
CA LEU A 28 -1.41 2.40 4.20
C LEU A 28 -2.17 3.57 3.54
N ALA A 29 -3.44 3.78 3.89
CA ALA A 29 -4.20 4.93 3.40
C ALA A 29 -3.56 6.28 3.80
N LEU A 30 -3.16 6.42 5.06
CA LEU A 30 -2.44 7.61 5.55
C LEU A 30 -1.10 7.79 4.85
N ALA A 31 -0.32 6.72 4.70
CA ALA A 31 0.95 6.76 3.99
C ALA A 31 0.78 7.22 2.54
N ILE A 32 -0.29 6.83 1.86
CA ILE A 32 -0.58 7.22 0.47
C ILE A 32 -0.96 8.71 0.36
N ILE A 33 -1.76 9.21 1.29
CA ILE A 33 -2.17 10.62 1.31
C ILE A 33 -0.93 11.50 1.52
N VAL A 34 -0.12 11.16 2.52
CA VAL A 34 1.02 11.96 2.96
C VAL A 34 2.21 11.80 2.01
N LEU A 35 2.50 10.59 1.53
CA LEU A 35 3.75 10.26 0.85
C LEU A 35 3.52 9.79 -0.60
N PRO A 36 4.37 10.18 -1.57
CA PRO A 36 4.30 9.74 -2.96
C PRO A 36 4.89 8.34 -3.16
N PHE A 37 4.35 7.35 -2.45
CA PHE A 37 4.84 5.97 -2.46
C PHE A 37 3.83 5.02 -3.11
N PHE A 38 3.63 5.20 -4.42
CA PHE A 38 2.73 4.33 -5.18
C PHE A 38 3.26 2.89 -5.20
N TRP A 39 4.49 2.71 -5.67
CA TRP A 39 5.06 1.38 -5.84
C TRP A 39 5.39 0.69 -4.52
N GLU A 40 5.85 1.43 -3.50
CA GLU A 40 6.07 0.83 -2.19
C GLU A 40 4.74 0.39 -1.55
N GLY A 41 3.66 1.18 -1.71
CA GLY A 41 2.33 0.80 -1.23
C GLY A 41 1.82 -0.50 -1.88
N VAL A 42 1.97 -0.66 -3.20
CA VAL A 42 1.61 -1.90 -3.89
C VAL A 42 2.44 -3.07 -3.38
N LEU A 43 3.77 -2.93 -3.36
CA LEU A 43 4.68 -3.99 -2.89
C LEU A 43 4.33 -4.46 -1.49
N ILE A 44 4.03 -3.51 -0.61
CA ILE A 44 3.72 -3.84 0.76
C ILE A 44 2.37 -4.54 0.90
N ALA A 45 1.35 -4.11 0.17
CA ALA A 45 0.06 -4.79 0.24
C ALA A 45 0.15 -6.23 -0.28
N PHE A 46 0.97 -6.49 -1.30
CA PHE A 46 1.31 -7.85 -1.71
C PHE A 46 2.09 -8.63 -0.64
N LEU A 47 3.02 -7.98 0.06
CA LEU A 47 3.74 -8.61 1.18
C LEU A 47 2.77 -9.03 2.30
N ILE A 48 1.70 -8.27 2.53
CA ILE A 48 0.69 -8.59 3.53
C ILE A 48 -0.15 -9.78 3.15
N ASP A 49 -0.57 -9.90 1.89
CA ASP A 49 -1.24 -11.13 1.49
C ASP A 49 -0.33 -12.34 1.55
N ALA A 50 0.97 -12.16 1.27
CA ALA A 50 1.93 -13.24 1.41
C ALA A 50 2.09 -13.69 2.88
N LEU A 51 1.98 -12.77 3.85
CA LEU A 51 2.15 -13.04 5.28
C LEU A 51 0.86 -13.43 6.01
N TYR A 52 -0.27 -12.83 5.64
CA TYR A 52 -1.53 -12.87 6.38
C TYR A 52 -2.75 -13.18 5.51
N GLY A 53 -2.61 -13.17 4.18
CA GLY A 53 -3.71 -13.38 3.26
C GLY A 53 -4.11 -14.86 3.17
N PRO A 54 -5.36 -15.14 2.75
CA PRO A 54 -5.74 -16.49 2.37
C PRO A 54 -4.85 -16.92 1.19
N GLY A 55 -4.16 -18.05 1.33
CA GLY A 55 -3.22 -18.53 0.31
C GLY A 55 -3.85 -18.57 -1.08
N VAL A 56 -3.11 -18.10 -2.08
CA VAL A 56 -3.59 -18.01 -3.47
C VAL A 56 -3.69 -19.42 -4.05
N SER A 57 -4.89 -20.00 -4.02
CA SER A 57 -5.16 -21.36 -4.53
C SER A 57 -5.44 -21.40 -6.03
N SER A 58 -5.78 -20.25 -6.62
CA SER A 58 -6.04 -20.12 -8.07
C SER A 58 -5.75 -18.70 -8.56
N LEU A 59 -5.53 -18.53 -9.87
CA LEU A 59 -5.38 -17.20 -10.49
C LEU A 59 -6.58 -16.28 -10.22
N ALA A 60 -7.79 -16.83 -10.07
CA ALA A 60 -8.99 -16.05 -9.75
C ALA A 60 -8.97 -15.52 -8.30
N SER A 61 -8.32 -16.22 -7.36
CA SER A 61 -8.22 -15.76 -5.97
C SER A 61 -7.38 -14.49 -5.80
N ILE A 62 -6.58 -14.12 -6.83
CA ILE A 62 -5.84 -12.86 -6.85
C ILE A 62 -6.80 -11.65 -6.79
N PHE A 63 -8.00 -11.75 -7.36
CA PHE A 63 -8.99 -10.66 -7.32
C PHE A 63 -9.64 -10.49 -5.93
N SER A 64 -9.54 -11.52 -5.07
CA SER A 64 -9.96 -11.45 -3.66
C SER A 64 -8.85 -11.06 -2.69
N THR A 65 -7.62 -10.94 -3.20
CA THR A 65 -6.41 -10.63 -2.44
C THR A 65 -6.38 -9.14 -2.06
N PHE A 66 -5.92 -8.84 -0.87
CA PHE A 66 -5.90 -7.49 -0.30
C PHE A 66 -4.99 -6.52 -1.11
N GLY A 67 -3.93 -7.05 -1.69
CA GLY A 67 -2.96 -6.46 -2.59
C GLY A 67 -3.60 -6.02 -3.89
N PHE A 68 -4.60 -6.76 -4.39
CA PHE A 68 -5.37 -6.35 -5.55
C PHE A 68 -6.24 -5.13 -5.24
N TYR A 69 -7.01 -5.17 -4.15
CA TYR A 69 -7.87 -4.06 -3.74
C TYR A 69 -7.07 -2.78 -3.45
N SER A 70 -5.95 -2.90 -2.74
CA SER A 70 -5.05 -1.79 -2.47
C SER A 70 -4.36 -1.26 -3.72
N ALA A 71 -3.97 -2.11 -4.68
CA ALA A 71 -3.45 -1.67 -5.97
C ALA A 71 -4.50 -0.90 -6.80
N VAL A 72 -5.75 -1.37 -6.82
CA VAL A 72 -6.86 -0.67 -7.47
C VAL A 72 -7.11 0.68 -6.80
N LEU A 73 -7.16 0.70 -5.46
CA LEU A 73 -7.35 1.94 -4.68
C LEU A 73 -6.21 2.93 -4.94
N LEU A 74 -4.97 2.46 -4.97
CA LEU A 74 -3.79 3.24 -5.36
C LEU A 74 -3.91 3.80 -6.77
N ALA A 75 -4.34 2.98 -7.74
CA ALA A 75 -4.53 3.40 -9.13
C ALA A 75 -5.59 4.50 -9.27
N VAL A 76 -6.63 4.50 -8.43
CA VAL A 76 -7.67 5.54 -8.39
C VAL A 76 -7.19 6.79 -7.63
N VAL A 77 -6.45 6.63 -6.53
CA VAL A 77 -6.00 7.76 -5.69
C VAL A 77 -4.89 8.57 -6.38
N VAL A 78 -4.01 7.94 -7.17
CA VAL A 78 -2.94 8.65 -7.89
C VAL A 78 -3.45 9.80 -8.78
N PRO A 79 -4.41 9.60 -9.71
CA PRO A 79 -4.92 10.68 -10.54
C PRO A 79 -5.66 11.74 -9.71
N VAL A 80 -6.38 11.35 -8.66
CA VAL A 80 -7.04 12.30 -7.74
C VAL A 80 -6.02 13.20 -7.03
N ARG A 81 -4.93 12.61 -6.53
CA ARG A 81 -3.84 13.35 -5.89
C ARG A 81 -3.12 14.28 -6.86
N ARG A 82 -2.92 13.85 -8.11
CA ARG A 82 -2.37 14.73 -9.17
C ARG A 82 -3.28 15.93 -9.39
N ARG A 83 -4.60 15.74 -9.46
CA ARG A 83 -5.56 16.84 -9.60
C ARG A 83 -5.53 17.80 -8.41
N LEU A 84 -5.61 17.30 -7.17
CA LEU A 84 -5.58 18.12 -5.97
C LEU A 84 -4.33 19.01 -5.87
N ARG A 85 -3.17 18.49 -6.27
CA ARG A 85 -1.91 19.25 -6.27
C ARG A 85 -1.78 20.26 -7.42
N THR A 86 -2.69 20.23 -8.38
CA THR A 86 -2.73 21.21 -9.49
C THR A 86 -3.64 22.40 -9.13
N TYR A 87 -4.53 22.24 -8.14
CA TYR A 87 -5.44 23.27 -7.64
C TYR A 87 -4.96 23.95 -6.34
N ALA A 88 -3.86 23.48 -5.76
CA ALA A 88 -3.20 24.06 -4.58
C ALA A 88 -1.88 24.70 -5.01
#